data_AF-A0A1F2SA46-F1
#
_entry.id   AF-A0A1F2SA46-F1
#
_cell.length_a   1.000
_cell.length_b   1.000
_cell.length_c   1.000
_cell.angle_alpha   90.00
_cell.angle_beta   90.00
_cell.angle_gamma   90.00
#
_symmetry.space_group_name_H-M   'P 1'
#
loop_
_entity.id
_entity.type
_entity.pdbx_description
1 polymer ?
#
loop_
_entity_poly.entity_id
_entity_poly.type
_entity_poly.pdbx_seq_one_letter_code
_entity_poly.pdbx_strand_id
1 'polypeptide(L)'
;MNVWQEWLRKPRTVLLRKVAFQLHLWIGLATGLYVLMLSVTGSALVFRREMDRAARPQGPPLEQSRPVLPKEELARRALRAYPGSTVERVGDPQRRMALVRVALSRDGRQIERDFNAYTGEDLGPPWPWQAEAVLKLAELHDDLLLVDDRRGRSWNGIGSILVTVLCLTGLVLWWRGLKVWPRGLTFTWRAAWPRFNFDAHSALGFWFFTILMIWAVTGIYMAFPDPFTRAVDWYWGPIDTFEQERTGDVLIRWAVRLHFGRWRSHTLKAVWVVLGLLPAVMLVTGAAMWWRRVVVPRRRAAEAPRAADRVMALGREPQQVE
;
A
#
# COMPACT_ATOMS: atom_id res chain seq x y z
N MET A 1 -41.11 16.98 8.15
CA MET A 1 -39.73 16.69 8.59
C MET A 1 -38.81 17.22 7.50
N ASN A 2 -37.84 18.08 7.82
CA ASN A 2 -36.88 18.54 6.81
C ASN A 2 -35.82 17.45 6.53
N VAL A 3 -35.09 17.59 5.42
CA VAL A 3 -34.07 16.61 4.99
C VAL A 3 -33.01 16.38 6.06
N TRP A 4 -32.65 17.43 6.83
CA TRP A 4 -31.72 17.33 7.94
C TRP A 4 -32.23 16.46 9.09
N GLN A 5 -33.49 16.62 9.51
CA GLN A 5 -34.12 15.77 10.52
C GLN A 5 -34.25 14.33 10.05
N GLU A 6 -34.51 14.12 8.75
CA GLU A 6 -34.56 12.79 8.14
C GLU A 6 -33.18 12.12 8.12
N TRP A 7 -32.11 12.86 7.77
CA TRP A 7 -30.74 12.39 7.86
C TRP A 7 -30.33 11.99 9.29
N LEU A 8 -30.69 12.79 10.28
CA LEU A 8 -30.35 12.53 11.69
C LEU A 8 -31.11 11.33 12.27
N ARG A 9 -32.35 11.09 11.85
CA ARG A 9 -33.22 10.06 12.45
C ARG A 9 -33.38 8.79 11.60
N LYS A 10 -33.49 8.93 10.28
CA LYS A 10 -33.77 7.86 9.31
C LYS A 10 -32.88 8.00 8.06
N PRO A 11 -31.53 7.96 8.18
CA PRO A 11 -30.65 8.23 7.05
C PRO A 11 -30.82 7.26 5.87
N ARG A 12 -31.46 6.09 6.07
CA ARG A 12 -31.72 5.08 5.03
C ARG A 12 -32.59 5.56 3.87
N THR A 13 -33.45 6.55 4.09
CA THR A 13 -34.41 7.02 3.08
C THR A 13 -33.83 8.10 2.17
N VAL A 14 -32.81 8.82 2.63
CA VAL A 14 -32.21 9.98 1.95
C VAL A 14 -31.43 9.58 0.70
N LEU A 15 -31.59 10.34 -0.39
CA LEU A 15 -30.90 10.13 -1.67
C LEU A 15 -29.38 10.05 -1.52
N LEU A 16 -28.79 10.94 -0.72
CA LEU A 16 -27.35 10.98 -0.42
C LEU A 16 -26.81 9.60 -0.02
N ARG A 17 -27.52 8.88 0.86
CA ARG A 17 -27.10 7.55 1.32
C ARG A 17 -27.20 6.48 0.23
N LYS A 18 -28.20 6.59 -0.66
CA LYS A 18 -28.37 5.67 -1.79
C LYS A 18 -27.26 5.86 -2.82
N VAL A 19 -26.91 7.11 -3.14
CA VAL A 19 -25.79 7.45 -4.03
C VAL A 19 -24.46 6.99 -3.41
N ALA A 20 -24.21 7.34 -2.14
CA ALA A 20 -23.01 6.90 -1.44
C ALA A 20 -22.89 5.37 -1.42
N PHE A 21 -24.00 4.64 -1.29
CA PHE A 21 -23.98 3.17 -1.36
C PHE A 21 -23.51 2.65 -2.72
N GLN A 22 -24.02 3.21 -3.81
CA GLN A 22 -23.60 2.80 -5.15
C GLN A 22 -22.14 3.15 -5.41
N LEU A 23 -21.72 4.37 -5.08
CA LEU A 23 -20.33 4.79 -5.21
C LEU A 23 -19.40 3.89 -4.41
N HIS A 24 -19.70 3.65 -3.13
CA HIS A 24 -18.88 2.80 -2.27
C HIS A 24 -18.78 1.37 -2.79
N LEU A 25 -19.90 0.79 -3.23
CA LEU A 25 -19.94 -0.56 -3.78
C LEU A 25 -19.08 -0.69 -5.05
N TRP A 26 -19.31 0.17 -6.03
CA TRP A 26 -18.67 0.04 -7.34
C TRP A 26 -17.20 0.47 -7.31
N ILE A 27 -16.87 1.52 -6.58
CA ILE A 27 -15.47 1.92 -6.37
C ILE A 27 -14.74 0.82 -5.61
N GLY A 28 -15.30 0.31 -4.50
CA GLY A 28 -14.66 -0.74 -3.71
C GLY A 28 -14.43 -2.03 -4.50
N LEU A 29 -15.36 -2.40 -5.39
CA LEU A 29 -15.19 -3.56 -6.27
C LEU A 29 -14.14 -3.31 -7.36
N ALA A 30 -14.15 -2.13 -7.98
CA ALA A 30 -13.21 -1.77 -9.05
C ALA A 30 -11.77 -1.60 -8.55
N THR A 31 -11.58 -1.04 -7.35
CA THR A 31 -10.26 -0.77 -6.78
C THR A 31 -9.79 -1.85 -5.81
N GLY A 32 -10.54 -2.92 -5.62
CA GLY A 32 -10.24 -3.93 -4.60
C GLY A 32 -8.86 -4.55 -4.73
N LEU A 33 -8.53 -5.13 -5.89
CA LEU A 33 -7.20 -5.72 -6.12
C LEU A 33 -6.07 -4.68 -6.03
N TYR A 34 -6.34 -3.45 -6.44
CA TYR A 34 -5.41 -2.34 -6.31
C TYR A 34 -5.13 -2.01 -4.83
N VAL A 35 -6.17 -1.90 -3.99
CA VAL A 35 -6.03 -1.66 -2.54
C VAL A 35 -5.31 -2.83 -1.86
N LEU A 36 -5.60 -4.08 -2.26
CA LEU A 36 -4.89 -5.26 -1.76
C LEU A 36 -3.39 -5.17 -2.05
N MET A 37 -3.03 -4.87 -3.30
CA MET A 37 -1.65 -4.71 -3.72
C MET A 37 -0.96 -3.62 -2.90
N LEU A 38 -1.56 -2.43 -2.79
CA LEU A 38 -0.98 -1.33 -2.00
C LEU A 38 -0.84 -1.63 -0.52
N SER A 39 -1.81 -2.34 0.08
CA SER A 39 -1.74 -2.77 1.47
C SER A 39 -0.57 -3.71 1.72
N VAL A 40 -0.38 -4.70 0.84
CA VAL A 40 0.70 -5.69 0.97
C VAL A 40 2.06 -5.04 0.73
N THR A 41 2.21 -4.29 -0.35
CA THR A 41 3.47 -3.63 -0.69
C THR A 41 3.83 -2.55 0.33
N GLY A 42 2.87 -1.71 0.74
CA GLY A 42 3.08 -0.67 1.75
C GLY A 42 3.48 -1.24 3.11
N SER A 43 2.87 -2.35 3.52
CA SER A 43 3.23 -3.05 4.76
C SER A 43 4.65 -3.60 4.70
N ALA A 44 5.05 -4.22 3.58
CA ALA A 44 6.42 -4.70 3.41
C ALA A 44 7.44 -3.53 3.44
N LEU A 45 7.11 -2.39 2.84
CA LEU A 45 7.98 -1.22 2.74
C LEU A 45 8.22 -0.49 4.07
N VAL A 46 7.47 -0.77 5.14
CA VAL A 46 7.78 -0.31 6.50
C VAL A 46 9.20 -0.74 6.94
N PHE A 47 9.64 -1.90 6.45
CA PHE A 47 10.97 -2.46 6.70
C PHE A 47 11.96 -2.26 5.54
N ARG A 48 11.66 -1.38 4.57
CA ARG A 48 12.51 -1.15 3.39
C ARG A 48 13.99 -0.92 3.75
N ARG A 49 14.26 -0.08 4.76
CA ARG A 49 15.63 0.25 5.18
C ARG A 49 16.38 -0.96 5.75
N GLU A 50 15.68 -1.79 6.51
CA GLU A 50 16.22 -3.03 7.06
C GLU A 50 16.50 -4.04 5.95
N MET A 51 15.56 -4.21 5.02
CA MET A 51 15.73 -5.10 3.87
C MET A 51 16.89 -4.63 2.98
N ASP A 52 16.96 -3.34 2.66
CA ASP A 52 18.05 -2.76 1.87
C ASP A 52 19.41 -2.95 2.57
N ARG A 53 19.47 -2.72 3.88
CA ARG A 53 20.69 -2.91 4.67
C ARG A 53 21.09 -4.39 4.77
N ALA A 54 20.13 -5.29 4.92
CA ALA A 54 20.39 -6.73 4.99
C ALA A 54 20.78 -7.32 3.62
N ALA A 55 20.28 -6.75 2.53
CA ALA A 55 20.58 -7.18 1.17
C ALA A 55 21.97 -6.76 0.72
N ARG A 56 22.41 -5.54 1.06
CA ARG A 56 23.66 -4.97 0.55
C ARG A 56 24.88 -5.47 1.35
N PRO A 57 26.04 -5.61 0.69
CA PRO A 57 27.29 -5.87 1.38
C PRO A 57 27.56 -4.84 2.48
N GLN A 58 27.96 -5.32 3.66
CA GLN A 58 28.36 -4.46 4.78
C GLN A 58 29.86 -4.62 5.01
N GLY A 59 30.62 -3.57 4.75
CA GLY A 59 32.04 -3.53 5.12
C GLY A 59 32.23 -3.10 6.59
N PRO A 60 33.42 -3.34 7.15
CA PRO A 60 33.75 -2.82 8.47
C PRO A 60 33.76 -1.28 8.46
N PRO A 61 33.63 -0.63 9.63
CA PRO A 61 33.77 0.82 9.74
C PRO A 61 35.11 1.29 9.15
N LEU A 62 35.07 2.42 8.45
CA LEU A 62 36.29 3.06 7.96
C LEU A 62 36.96 3.82 9.12
N GLU A 63 38.02 3.25 9.66
CA GLU A 63 38.93 3.84 10.64
C GLU A 63 40.04 4.61 9.93
N GLN A 64 40.19 5.91 10.25
CA GLN A 64 41.21 6.78 9.64
C GLN A 64 42.64 6.38 10.02
N SER A 65 42.82 5.80 11.21
CA SER A 65 44.11 5.36 11.74
C SER A 65 44.59 4.04 11.13
N ARG A 66 43.71 3.27 10.51
CA ARG A 66 44.04 1.98 9.91
C ARG A 66 44.37 2.16 8.42
N PRO A 67 45.57 1.80 7.95
CA PRO A 67 45.91 1.94 6.54
C PRO A 67 45.02 1.01 5.69
N VAL A 68 44.48 1.57 4.61
CA VAL A 68 43.79 0.81 3.56
C VAL A 68 44.79 0.24 2.57
N LEU A 69 44.42 -0.81 1.86
CA LEU A 69 45.25 -1.38 0.80
C LEU A 69 45.44 -0.36 -0.34
N PRO A 70 46.65 -0.27 -0.92
CA PRO A 70 46.87 0.49 -2.15
C PRO A 70 45.95 -0.02 -3.27
N LYS A 71 45.55 0.89 -4.18
CA LYS A 71 44.64 0.57 -5.28
C LYS A 71 45.20 -0.54 -6.18
N GLU A 72 46.52 -0.58 -6.35
CA GLU A 72 47.23 -1.59 -7.12
C GLU A 72 47.11 -2.98 -6.46
N GLU A 73 47.18 -3.05 -5.13
CA GLU A 73 47.02 -4.31 -4.41
C GLU A 73 45.56 -4.79 -4.42
N LEU A 74 44.61 -3.86 -4.31
CA LEU A 74 43.18 -4.17 -4.50
C LEU A 74 42.90 -4.66 -5.92
N ALA A 75 43.48 -4.03 -6.95
CA ALA A 75 43.38 -4.49 -8.34
C ALA A 75 43.96 -5.90 -8.50
N ARG A 76 45.15 -6.18 -7.93
CA ARG A 76 45.75 -7.53 -7.96
C ARG A 76 44.85 -8.56 -7.28
N ARG A 77 44.27 -8.24 -6.12
CA ARG A 77 43.33 -9.14 -5.42
C ARG A 77 42.06 -9.37 -6.22
N ALA A 78 41.52 -8.33 -6.83
CA ALA A 78 40.35 -8.44 -7.69
C ALA A 78 40.61 -9.33 -8.92
N LEU A 79 41.77 -9.19 -9.57
CA LEU A 79 42.17 -10.07 -10.69
C LEU A 79 42.38 -11.53 -10.26
N ARG A 80 42.84 -11.78 -9.03
CA ARG A 80 42.92 -13.14 -8.47
C ARG A 80 41.54 -13.74 -8.23
N ALA A 81 40.59 -12.95 -7.73
CA ALA A 81 39.20 -13.38 -7.53
C ALA A 81 38.43 -13.56 -8.85
N TYR A 82 38.80 -12.80 -9.90
CA TYR A 82 38.17 -12.82 -11.21
C TYR A 82 39.19 -13.04 -12.34
N PRO A 83 39.70 -14.29 -12.52
CA PRO A 83 40.65 -14.59 -13.59
C PRO A 83 40.05 -14.33 -14.98
N GLY A 84 40.85 -13.76 -15.88
CA GLY A 84 40.45 -13.40 -17.24
C GLY A 84 39.70 -12.07 -17.39
N SER A 85 39.53 -11.31 -16.30
CA SER A 85 38.98 -9.95 -16.34
C SER A 85 40.10 -8.91 -16.41
N THR A 86 39.78 -7.69 -16.87
CA THR A 86 40.62 -6.49 -16.73
C THR A 86 40.03 -5.57 -15.66
N VAL A 87 40.87 -4.89 -14.89
CA VAL A 87 40.39 -3.87 -13.93
C VAL A 87 40.33 -2.52 -14.66
N GLU A 88 39.13 -1.96 -14.78
CA GLU A 88 38.92 -0.66 -15.42
C GLU A 88 39.05 0.48 -14.42
N ARG A 89 38.57 0.26 -13.19
CA ARG A 89 38.56 1.29 -12.14
C ARG A 89 38.61 0.70 -10.75
N VAL A 90 39.46 1.26 -9.90
CA VAL A 90 39.43 1.06 -8.44
C VAL A 90 39.02 2.37 -7.80
N GLY A 91 37.86 2.38 -7.16
CA GLY A 91 37.33 3.54 -6.45
C GLY A 91 38.07 3.82 -5.15
N ASP A 92 37.63 4.87 -4.45
CA ASP A 92 38.05 5.15 -3.09
C ASP A 92 37.12 4.48 -2.07
N PRO A 93 37.56 4.29 -0.82
CA PRO A 93 36.70 3.76 0.24
C PRO A 93 35.44 4.61 0.42
N GLN A 94 34.28 3.95 0.53
CA GLN A 94 32.99 4.62 0.74
C GLN A 94 32.96 5.38 2.08
N ARG A 95 32.15 6.43 2.16
CA ARG A 95 32.08 7.28 3.35
C ARG A 95 31.60 6.46 4.56
N ARG A 96 32.43 6.38 5.61
CA ARG A 96 32.21 5.64 6.88
C ARG A 96 32.36 4.11 6.80
N MET A 97 32.52 3.52 5.62
CA MET A 97 32.65 2.07 5.46
C MET A 97 33.89 1.75 4.63
N ALA A 98 34.67 0.76 5.05
CA ALA A 98 35.84 0.27 4.33
C ALA A 98 35.42 -0.61 3.13
N LEU A 99 34.59 -0.06 2.25
CA LEU A 99 34.11 -0.66 1.00
C LEU A 99 34.75 0.08 -0.16
N VAL A 100 35.49 -0.62 -1.02
CA VAL A 100 36.05 -0.07 -2.26
C VAL A 100 35.37 -0.75 -3.43
N ARG A 101 34.78 0.06 -4.33
CA ARG A 101 34.21 -0.48 -5.56
C ARG A 101 35.30 -0.72 -6.60
N VAL A 102 35.32 -1.91 -7.16
CA VAL A 102 36.18 -2.28 -8.28
C VAL A 102 35.30 -2.60 -9.49
N ALA A 103 35.51 -1.87 -10.57
CA ALA A 103 34.91 -2.15 -11.87
C ALA A 103 35.88 -3.01 -12.68
N LEU A 104 35.40 -4.18 -13.08
CA LEU A 104 36.11 -5.12 -13.94
C LEU A 104 35.37 -5.28 -15.27
N SER A 105 36.08 -5.69 -16.30
CA SER A 105 35.51 -6.03 -17.59
C SER A 105 35.98 -7.41 -18.04
N ARG A 106 35.07 -8.22 -18.55
CA ARG A 106 35.35 -9.56 -19.05
C ARG A 106 34.50 -9.83 -20.27
N ASP A 107 35.15 -10.14 -21.39
CA ASP A 107 34.48 -10.45 -22.66
C ASP A 107 33.44 -9.37 -23.08
N GLY A 108 33.78 -8.10 -22.86
CA GLY A 108 32.91 -6.95 -23.14
C GLY A 108 31.77 -6.72 -22.14
N ARG A 109 31.68 -7.52 -21.06
CA ARG A 109 30.71 -7.33 -19.96
C ARG A 109 31.39 -6.64 -18.77
N GLN A 110 30.79 -5.55 -18.30
CA GLN A 110 31.20 -4.92 -17.05
C GLN A 110 30.67 -5.68 -15.84
N ILE A 111 31.53 -5.79 -14.83
CA ILE A 111 31.28 -6.44 -13.54
C ILE A 111 31.70 -5.46 -12.46
N GLU A 112 30.78 -5.04 -11.61
CA GLU A 112 31.11 -4.25 -10.42
C GLU A 112 31.06 -5.13 -9.16
N ARG A 113 32.08 -5.01 -8.31
CA ARG A 113 32.16 -5.68 -7.01
C ARG A 113 32.63 -4.70 -5.95
N ASP A 114 32.08 -4.83 -4.75
CA ASP A 114 32.56 -4.10 -3.58
C ASP A 114 33.53 -5.01 -2.81
N PHE A 115 34.73 -4.50 -2.54
CA PHE A 115 35.79 -5.18 -1.81
C PHE A 115 36.03 -4.52 -0.45
N ASN A 116 36.52 -5.28 0.52
CA ASN A 116 36.98 -4.75 1.79
C ASN A 116 38.27 -3.93 1.60
N ALA A 117 38.27 -2.66 2.01
CA ALA A 117 39.41 -1.76 1.82
C ALA A 117 40.67 -2.19 2.60
N TYR A 118 40.52 -2.98 3.67
CA TYR A 118 41.63 -3.44 4.52
C TYR A 118 42.16 -4.81 4.11
N THR A 119 41.28 -5.73 3.74
CA THR A 119 41.64 -7.13 3.46
C THR A 119 41.62 -7.47 1.97
N GLY A 120 40.99 -6.65 1.13
CA GLY A 120 40.77 -6.96 -0.28
C GLY A 120 39.91 -8.20 -0.50
N GLU A 121 39.13 -8.59 0.50
CA GLU A 121 38.09 -9.62 0.40
C GLU A 121 36.94 -9.12 -0.48
N ASP A 122 36.44 -9.97 -1.37
CA ASP A 122 35.27 -9.67 -2.18
C ASP A 122 34.00 -9.79 -1.33
N LEU A 123 33.25 -8.69 -1.20
CA LEU A 123 32.02 -8.63 -0.41
C LEU A 123 30.77 -8.80 -1.29
N GLY A 124 30.95 -8.97 -2.60
CA GLY A 124 29.89 -9.24 -3.55
C GLY A 124 29.50 -8.04 -4.42
N PRO A 125 28.40 -8.15 -5.17
CA PRO A 125 27.95 -7.07 -6.05
C PRO A 125 27.41 -5.90 -5.21
N PRO A 126 27.64 -4.64 -5.64
CA PRO A 126 27.14 -3.49 -4.91
C PRO A 126 25.60 -3.43 -4.91
N TRP A 127 24.98 -3.93 -5.99
CA TRP A 127 23.53 -4.06 -6.16
C TRP A 127 23.17 -5.54 -6.38
N PRO A 128 22.98 -6.31 -5.29
CA PRO A 128 22.50 -7.68 -5.39
C PRO A 128 21.00 -7.72 -5.74
N TRP A 129 20.53 -8.86 -6.27
CA TRP A 129 19.14 -9.02 -6.72
C TRP A 129 18.11 -8.77 -5.61
N GLN A 130 18.47 -9.02 -4.35
CA GLN A 130 17.61 -8.74 -3.20
C GLN A 130 17.36 -7.23 -3.04
N ALA A 131 18.39 -6.40 -3.23
CA ALA A 131 18.25 -4.95 -3.19
C ALA A 131 17.43 -4.45 -4.38
N GLU A 132 17.61 -5.05 -5.56
CA GLU A 132 16.79 -4.77 -6.74
C GLU A 132 15.32 -5.15 -6.52
N ALA A 133 15.04 -6.29 -5.87
CA ALA A 133 13.68 -6.71 -5.54
C ALA A 133 12.98 -5.73 -4.58
N VAL A 134 13.71 -5.17 -3.60
CA VAL A 134 13.18 -4.14 -2.70
C VAL A 134 12.89 -2.84 -3.46
N LEU A 135 13.73 -2.46 -4.43
CA LEU A 135 13.48 -1.32 -5.30
C LEU A 135 12.24 -1.54 -6.18
N LYS A 136 12.13 -2.68 -6.84
CA LYS A 136 10.94 -3.05 -7.64
C LYS A 136 9.67 -3.11 -6.79
N LEU A 137 9.76 -3.57 -5.54
CA LEU A 137 8.64 -3.53 -4.60
C LEU A 137 8.20 -2.09 -4.31
N ALA A 138 9.15 -1.16 -4.15
CA ALA A 138 8.85 0.25 -3.98
C ALA A 138 8.26 0.87 -5.26
N GLU A 139 8.82 0.57 -6.42
CA GLU A 139 8.29 1.01 -7.73
C GLU A 139 6.88 0.49 -8.00
N LEU A 140 6.55 -0.73 -7.56
CA LEU A 140 5.19 -1.25 -7.63
C LEU A 140 4.23 -0.47 -6.74
N HIS A 141 4.66 -0.11 -5.53
CA HIS A 141 3.83 0.66 -4.60
C HIS A 141 3.64 2.11 -5.03
N ASP A 142 4.72 2.74 -5.51
CA ASP A 142 4.77 4.17 -5.78
C ASP A 142 4.28 4.51 -7.20
N ASP A 143 4.69 3.70 -8.18
CA ASP A 143 4.59 3.97 -9.61
C ASP A 143 3.96 2.79 -10.38
N LEU A 144 3.41 1.77 -9.71
CA LEU A 144 2.79 0.59 -10.35
C LEU A 144 3.72 -0.16 -11.33
N LEU A 145 5.04 -0.09 -11.14
CA LEU A 145 6.07 -0.55 -12.09
C LEU A 145 6.06 0.18 -13.45
N LEU A 146 5.30 1.26 -13.59
CA LEU A 146 5.23 2.12 -14.77
C LEU A 146 6.05 3.39 -14.51
N VAL A 147 7.35 3.20 -14.33
CA VAL A 147 8.29 4.26 -13.92
C VAL A 147 8.50 5.30 -15.03
N ASP A 148 8.32 4.89 -16.29
CA ASP A 148 8.47 5.77 -17.44
C ASP A 148 7.41 6.89 -17.45
N ASP A 149 7.86 8.12 -17.75
CA ASP A 149 7.03 9.32 -17.92
C ASP A 149 6.17 9.75 -16.71
N ARG A 150 6.47 9.29 -15.48
CA ARG A 150 5.66 9.55 -14.26
C ARG A 150 4.20 9.07 -14.34
N ARG A 151 3.82 8.33 -15.39
CA ARG A 151 2.42 7.90 -15.61
C ARG A 151 1.94 6.98 -14.50
N GLY A 152 2.80 6.08 -14.05
CA GLY A 152 2.53 5.18 -12.94
C GLY A 152 2.09 5.91 -11.67
N ARG A 153 2.87 6.93 -11.29
CA ARG A 153 2.55 7.79 -10.15
C ARG A 153 1.21 8.49 -10.27
N SER A 154 0.90 9.02 -11.46
CA SER A 154 -0.38 9.69 -11.70
C SER A 154 -1.56 8.73 -11.58
N TRP A 155 -1.43 7.50 -12.10
CA TRP A 155 -2.44 6.46 -11.92
C TRP A 155 -2.63 6.07 -10.46
N ASN A 156 -1.53 5.92 -9.72
CA ASN A 156 -1.57 5.68 -8.28
C ASN A 156 -2.29 6.83 -7.55
N GLY A 157 -2.02 8.09 -7.92
CA GLY A 157 -2.74 9.27 -7.44
C GLY A 157 -4.24 9.24 -7.70
N ILE A 158 -4.67 8.85 -8.91
CA ILE A 158 -6.09 8.65 -9.24
C ILE A 158 -6.71 7.56 -8.35
N GLY A 159 -5.99 6.45 -8.16
CA GLY A 159 -6.41 5.40 -7.24
C GLY A 159 -6.56 5.91 -5.81
N SER A 160 -5.65 6.75 -5.32
CA SER A 160 -5.77 7.41 -4.01
C SER A 160 -6.97 8.35 -3.90
N ILE A 161 -7.35 9.05 -4.98
CA ILE A 161 -8.61 9.83 -5.04
C ILE A 161 -9.81 8.91 -4.89
N LEU A 162 -9.84 7.78 -5.61
CA LEU A 162 -10.92 6.80 -5.51
C LEU A 162 -11.02 6.20 -4.10
N VAL A 163 -9.90 5.87 -3.46
CA VAL A 163 -9.87 5.39 -2.07
C VAL A 163 -10.34 6.48 -1.09
N THR A 164 -10.04 7.75 -1.36
CA THR A 164 -10.53 8.89 -0.56
C THR A 164 -12.06 8.98 -0.64
N VAL A 165 -12.63 8.91 -1.85
CA VAL A 165 -14.08 8.86 -2.07
C VAL A 165 -14.70 7.62 -1.42
N LEU A 166 -14.02 6.47 -1.48
CA LEU A 166 -14.44 5.24 -0.82
C LEU A 166 -14.53 5.42 0.71
N CYS A 167 -13.56 6.08 1.33
CA CYS A 167 -13.57 6.40 2.76
C CYS A 167 -14.69 7.37 3.13
N LEU A 168 -14.87 8.46 2.37
CA LEU A 168 -15.91 9.47 2.61
C LEU A 168 -17.31 8.86 2.49
N THR A 169 -17.55 8.09 1.42
CA THR A 169 -18.81 7.37 1.24
C THR A 169 -19.03 6.31 2.33
N GLY A 170 -17.97 5.63 2.76
CA GLY A 170 -18.01 4.70 3.90
C GLY A 170 -18.48 5.39 5.19
N LEU A 171 -17.96 6.59 5.49
CA LEU A 171 -18.39 7.38 6.65
C LEU A 171 -19.86 7.79 6.57
N VAL A 172 -20.32 8.22 5.39
CA VAL A 172 -21.74 8.51 5.12
C VAL A 172 -22.62 7.28 5.34
N LEU A 173 -22.18 6.09 4.91
CA LEU A 173 -22.91 4.84 5.08
C LEU A 173 -22.91 4.32 6.53
N TRP A 174 -21.82 4.54 7.24
CA TRP A 174 -21.64 4.21 8.66
C TRP A 174 -22.64 4.97 9.53
N TRP A 175 -23.01 6.20 9.15
CA TRP A 175 -24.05 6.95 9.86
C TRP A 175 -25.41 6.22 9.79
N ARG A 176 -25.87 5.75 10.95
CA ARG A 176 -27.12 4.97 11.11
C ARG A 176 -28.26 5.76 11.74
N GLY A 177 -27.99 6.98 12.20
CA GLY A 177 -28.93 7.86 12.89
C GLY A 177 -28.75 7.86 14.41
N LEU A 178 -29.19 8.94 15.06
CA LEU A 178 -28.89 9.27 16.46
C LEU A 178 -29.24 8.18 17.49
N LYS A 179 -30.29 7.37 17.25
CA LYS A 179 -30.70 6.33 18.20
C LYS A 179 -29.92 5.03 18.10
N VAL A 180 -29.23 4.80 16.97
CA VAL A 180 -28.66 3.48 16.63
C VAL A 180 -27.20 3.56 16.17
N TRP A 181 -26.60 4.75 16.15
CA TRP A 181 -25.19 4.95 15.79
C TRP A 181 -24.20 4.16 16.67
N PRO A 182 -24.40 3.96 18.00
CA PRO A 182 -23.41 3.22 18.81
C PRO A 182 -23.30 1.75 18.38
N ARG A 183 -24.34 1.21 17.74
CA ARG A 183 -24.30 -0.16 17.17
C ARG A 183 -23.36 -0.28 15.97
N GLY A 184 -22.93 0.83 15.37
CA GLY A 184 -21.92 0.85 14.32
C GLY A 184 -20.47 0.83 14.84
N LEU A 185 -20.29 0.97 16.16
CA LEU A 185 -18.98 0.93 16.83
C LEU A 185 -18.62 -0.44 17.39
N THR A 186 -19.55 -1.39 17.37
CA THR A 186 -19.39 -2.69 18.02
C THR A 186 -19.73 -3.79 17.02
N PHE A 187 -19.22 -5.00 17.30
CA PHE A 187 -19.56 -6.18 16.52
C PHE A 187 -19.93 -7.34 17.42
N THR A 188 -20.87 -8.14 16.94
CA THR A 188 -21.50 -9.20 17.74
C THR A 188 -20.73 -10.51 17.57
N TRP A 189 -19.81 -10.83 18.49
CA TRP A 189 -18.94 -12.01 18.41
C TRP A 189 -19.66 -13.36 18.23
N ARG A 190 -20.84 -13.53 18.86
CA ARG A 190 -21.65 -14.76 18.78
C ARG A 190 -22.65 -14.78 17.63
N ALA A 191 -22.58 -13.82 16.70
CA ALA A 191 -23.51 -13.78 15.57
C ALA A 191 -23.08 -14.73 14.45
N ALA A 192 -24.06 -15.19 13.66
CA ALA A 192 -23.77 -15.88 12.42
C ALA A 192 -22.85 -15.04 11.50
N TRP A 193 -21.95 -15.72 10.78
CA TRP A 193 -20.90 -15.11 9.95
C TRP A 193 -21.33 -13.86 9.17
N PRO A 194 -22.47 -13.83 8.47
CA PRO A 194 -22.80 -12.67 7.65
C PRO A 194 -23.15 -11.40 8.43
N ARG A 195 -23.70 -11.57 9.64
CA ARG A 195 -23.95 -10.44 10.55
C ARG A 195 -22.64 -9.98 11.18
N PHE A 196 -21.82 -10.93 11.65
CA PHE A 196 -20.49 -10.63 12.17
C PHE A 196 -19.64 -9.85 11.14
N ASN A 197 -19.56 -10.34 9.90
CA ASN A 197 -18.79 -9.71 8.82
C ASN A 197 -19.25 -8.28 8.50
N PHE A 198 -20.57 -8.02 8.49
CA PHE A 198 -21.10 -6.67 8.30
C PHE A 198 -20.77 -5.75 9.49
N ASP A 199 -20.96 -6.24 10.72
CA ASP A 199 -20.65 -5.46 11.91
C ASP A 199 -19.14 -5.17 12.00
N ALA A 200 -18.27 -6.14 11.69
CA ALA A 200 -16.82 -6.00 11.65
C ALA A 200 -16.37 -5.00 10.59
N HIS A 201 -16.86 -5.10 9.35
CA HIS A 201 -16.56 -4.12 8.29
C HIS A 201 -16.99 -2.71 8.70
N SER A 202 -18.17 -2.56 9.30
CA SER A 202 -18.66 -1.26 9.80
C SER A 202 -17.79 -0.70 10.92
N ALA A 203 -17.42 -1.51 11.91
CA ALA A 203 -16.65 -1.07 13.07
C ALA A 203 -15.19 -0.75 12.70
N LEU A 204 -14.52 -1.65 11.96
CA LEU A 204 -13.14 -1.46 11.50
C LEU A 204 -13.04 -0.23 10.58
N GLY A 205 -13.97 -0.09 9.62
CA GLY A 205 -13.99 1.06 8.73
C GLY A 205 -14.11 2.39 9.47
N PHE A 206 -14.86 2.43 10.58
CA PHE A 206 -14.97 3.62 11.41
C PHE A 206 -13.74 3.86 12.28
N TRP A 207 -13.29 2.86 13.04
CA TRP A 207 -12.13 3.01 13.95
C TRP A 207 -10.85 3.40 13.22
N PHE A 208 -10.68 2.88 12.00
CA PHE A 208 -9.50 3.16 11.19
C PHE A 208 -9.75 4.22 10.11
N PHE A 209 -10.91 4.88 10.11
CA PHE A 209 -11.23 5.92 9.12
C PHE A 209 -10.12 6.97 9.00
N THR A 210 -9.66 7.52 10.13
CA THR A 210 -8.67 8.60 10.13
C THR A 210 -7.34 8.15 9.53
N ILE A 211 -6.85 6.95 9.88
CA ILE A 211 -5.57 6.46 9.33
C ILE A 211 -5.69 6.12 7.84
N LEU A 212 -6.81 5.51 7.42
CA LEU A 212 -7.09 5.24 6.02
C LEU A 212 -7.20 6.53 5.19
N MET A 213 -7.84 7.55 5.76
CA MET A 213 -7.96 8.88 5.14
C MET A 213 -6.58 9.54 5.00
N ILE A 214 -5.73 9.48 6.03
CA ILE A 214 -4.36 10.00 5.96
C ILE A 214 -3.59 9.32 4.83
N TRP A 215 -3.62 7.99 4.72
CA TRP A 215 -2.93 7.28 3.65
C TRP A 215 -3.46 7.61 2.26
N ALA A 216 -4.79 7.69 2.11
CA ALA A 216 -5.40 8.05 0.84
C ALA A 216 -5.01 9.48 0.42
N VAL A 217 -5.15 10.48 1.30
CA VAL A 217 -4.82 11.88 1.01
C VAL A 217 -3.33 12.07 0.73
N THR A 218 -2.46 11.41 1.50
CA THR A 218 -1.01 11.49 1.27
C THR A 218 -0.59 10.82 -0.04
N GLY A 219 -1.28 9.77 -0.48
CA GLY A 219 -1.09 9.20 -1.82
C GLY A 219 -1.44 10.21 -2.93
N ILE A 220 -2.51 10.99 -2.76
CA ILE A 220 -2.84 12.10 -3.68
C ILE A 220 -1.73 13.14 -3.67
N TYR A 221 -1.27 13.57 -2.50
CA TYR A 221 -0.19 14.55 -2.37
C TYR A 221 1.11 14.11 -3.05
N MET A 222 1.51 12.85 -2.90
CA MET A 222 2.73 12.32 -3.53
C MET A 222 2.64 12.25 -5.06
N ALA A 223 1.42 12.16 -5.61
CA ALA A 223 1.20 12.19 -7.05
C ALA A 223 1.00 13.62 -7.60
N PHE A 224 0.27 14.44 -6.86
CA PHE A 224 -0.15 15.79 -7.24
C PHE A 224 0.13 16.76 -6.08
N PRO A 225 1.39 17.22 -5.90
CA PRO A 225 1.74 18.11 -4.80
C PRO A 225 1.22 19.54 -5.00
N ASP A 226 1.16 20.04 -6.24
CA ASP A 226 0.87 21.46 -6.53
C ASP A 226 -0.49 21.95 -5.98
N PRO A 227 -1.59 21.18 -6.03
CA PRO A 227 -2.84 21.58 -5.38
C PRO A 227 -2.70 21.79 -3.86
N PHE A 228 -1.86 21.01 -3.18
CA PHE A 228 -1.63 21.14 -1.75
C PHE A 228 -0.76 22.34 -1.44
N THR A 229 0.32 22.54 -2.20
CA THR A 229 1.19 23.72 -2.06
C THR A 229 0.37 25.00 -2.25
N ARG A 230 -0.43 25.08 -3.33
CA ARG A 230 -1.31 26.23 -3.58
C ARG A 230 -2.33 26.47 -2.46
N ALA A 231 -2.88 25.41 -1.87
CA ALA A 231 -3.80 25.54 -0.74
C ALA A 231 -3.12 26.07 0.52
N VAL A 232 -1.87 25.63 0.78
CA VAL A 232 -1.06 26.16 1.88
C VAL A 232 -0.69 27.61 1.63
N ASP A 233 -0.22 27.94 0.42
CA ASP A 233 0.13 29.31 0.03
C ASP A 233 -1.07 30.27 0.16
N TRP A 234 -2.26 29.81 -0.22
CA TRP A 234 -3.48 30.62 -0.13
C TRP A 234 -3.86 30.99 1.31
N TYR A 235 -3.68 30.08 2.28
CA TYR A 235 -4.10 30.31 3.66
C TYR A 235 -2.98 30.87 4.57
N TRP A 236 -1.73 30.44 4.37
CA TRP A 236 -0.57 30.85 5.18
C TRP A 236 0.38 31.83 4.49
N GLY A 237 0.13 32.17 3.22
CA GLY A 237 1.04 32.96 2.40
C GLY A 237 2.14 32.12 1.74
N PRO A 238 2.75 32.63 0.65
CA PRO A 238 3.90 31.99 0.00
C PRO A 238 5.12 31.92 0.93
N ILE A 239 6.07 31.02 0.62
CA ILE A 239 7.34 30.96 1.35
C ILE A 239 8.22 32.10 0.84
N ASP A 240 8.55 33.03 1.74
CA ASP A 240 9.40 34.16 1.42
C ASP A 240 10.83 34.02 2.00
N THR A 241 11.01 33.17 3.02
CA THR A 241 12.32 32.89 3.63
C THR A 241 12.51 31.39 3.92
N PHE A 242 13.77 30.93 3.92
CA PHE A 242 14.12 29.53 4.21
C PHE A 242 13.87 29.11 5.67
N GLU A 243 13.68 30.07 6.58
CA GLU A 243 13.42 29.83 8.02
C GLU A 243 11.92 29.80 8.35
N GLN A 244 11.06 30.20 7.42
CA GLN A 244 9.63 30.29 7.66
C GLN A 244 9.00 28.89 7.72
N GLU A 245 8.53 28.49 8.90
CA GLU A 245 7.79 27.26 9.10
C GLU A 245 6.28 27.53 9.13
N ARG A 246 5.56 27.09 8.09
CA ARG A 246 4.10 27.24 8.00
C ARG A 246 3.41 26.02 8.59
N THR A 247 2.32 26.22 9.33
CA THR A 247 1.55 25.12 9.94
C THR A 247 1.08 24.10 8.89
N GLY A 248 0.70 24.55 7.69
CA GLY A 248 0.31 23.66 6.58
C GLY A 248 1.43 22.69 6.17
N ASP A 249 2.66 23.18 6.02
CA ASP A 249 3.82 22.34 5.68
C ASP A 249 4.15 21.35 6.79
N VAL A 250 4.03 21.78 8.05
CA VAL A 250 4.22 20.91 9.22
C VAL A 250 3.21 19.77 9.21
N LEU A 251 1.93 20.08 8.97
CA LEU A 251 0.86 19.07 8.90
C LEU A 251 1.09 18.07 7.75
N ILE A 252 1.45 18.53 6.56
CA ILE A 252 1.78 17.67 5.42
C ILE A 252 2.97 16.76 5.76
N ARG A 253 4.03 17.33 6.36
CA ARG A 253 5.22 16.57 6.78
C ARG A 253 4.88 15.47 7.78
N TRP A 254 4.02 15.76 8.75
CA TRP A 254 3.52 14.76 9.71
C TRP A 254 2.68 13.68 9.02
N ALA A 255 1.77 14.07 8.12
CA ALA A 255 0.95 13.11 7.37
C ALA A 255 1.83 12.16 6.53
N VAL A 256 2.83 12.70 5.82
CA VAL A 256 3.81 11.91 5.05
C VAL A 256 4.65 11.01 5.95
N ARG A 257 5.06 11.48 7.14
CA ARG A 257 5.78 10.65 8.11
C ARG A 257 4.93 9.48 8.60
N LEU A 258 3.65 9.71 8.89
CA LEU A 258 2.69 8.67 9.26
C LEU A 258 2.45 7.71 8.09
N HIS A 259 2.40 8.20 6.84
CA HIS A 259 2.27 7.34 5.67
C HIS A 259 3.40 6.30 5.61
N PHE A 260 4.66 6.73 5.71
CA PHE A 260 5.79 5.81 5.57
C PHE A 260 6.03 4.88 6.77
N GLY A 261 5.44 5.13 7.94
CA GLY A 261 5.63 4.27 9.12
C GLY A 261 7.10 4.12 9.57
N ARG A 262 7.95 5.13 9.31
CA ARG A 262 9.40 5.08 9.62
C ARG A 262 9.68 5.31 11.10
N TRP A 263 9.24 4.37 11.94
CA TRP A 263 9.49 4.37 13.37
C TRP A 263 10.90 3.90 13.70
N ARG A 264 11.48 4.38 14.80
CA ARG A 264 12.73 3.83 15.36
C ARG A 264 12.53 2.46 16.01
N SER A 265 11.33 2.19 16.57
CA SER A 265 11.01 0.93 17.25
C SER A 265 10.48 -0.11 16.28
N HIS A 266 11.03 -1.33 16.31
CA HIS A 266 10.52 -2.47 15.55
C HIS A 266 9.10 -2.86 15.96
N THR A 267 8.73 -2.68 17.24
CA THR A 267 7.36 -2.92 17.72
C THR A 267 6.37 -1.98 17.05
N LEU A 268 6.69 -0.68 16.96
CA LEU A 268 5.82 0.29 16.28
C LEU A 268 5.73 0.00 14.78
N LYS A 269 6.82 -0.47 14.16
CA LYS A 269 6.77 -0.95 12.77
C LYS A 269 5.84 -2.14 12.60
N ALA A 270 5.93 -3.14 13.49
CA ALA A 270 5.04 -4.31 13.45
C ALA A 270 3.57 -3.91 13.61
N VAL A 271 3.26 -2.98 14.52
CA VAL A 271 1.91 -2.40 14.63
C VAL A 271 1.51 -1.72 13.32
N TRP A 272 2.39 -0.93 12.71
CA TRP A 272 2.12 -0.24 11.46
C TRP A 272 1.86 -1.20 10.28
N VAL A 273 2.56 -2.34 10.26
CA VAL A 273 2.32 -3.43 9.29
C VAL A 273 0.91 -4.00 9.46
N VAL A 274 0.51 -4.31 10.69
CA VAL A 274 -0.85 -4.83 10.96
C VAL A 274 -1.90 -3.81 10.53
N LEU A 275 -1.70 -2.53 10.83
CA LEU A 275 -2.58 -1.46 10.37
C LEU A 275 -2.59 -1.36 8.82
N GLY A 276 -1.43 -1.50 8.18
CA GLY A 276 -1.26 -1.42 6.72
C GLY A 276 -2.01 -2.52 5.96
N LEU A 277 -2.26 -3.66 6.62
CA LEU A 277 -3.05 -4.77 6.08
C LEU A 277 -4.56 -4.62 6.31
N LEU A 278 -5.03 -3.67 7.13
CA LEU A 278 -6.45 -3.46 7.37
C LEU A 278 -7.27 -3.15 6.09
N PRO A 279 -6.82 -2.33 5.12
CA PRO A 279 -7.57 -2.13 3.89
C PRO A 279 -7.79 -3.43 3.11
N ALA A 280 -6.84 -4.38 3.13
CA ALA A 280 -7.02 -5.70 2.55
C ALA A 280 -8.09 -6.52 3.29
N VAL A 281 -8.14 -6.44 4.62
CA VAL A 281 -9.23 -7.05 5.42
C VAL A 281 -10.59 -6.41 5.07
N MET A 282 -10.62 -5.09 4.90
CA MET A 282 -11.83 -4.35 4.50
C MET A 282 -12.31 -4.78 3.10
N LEU A 283 -11.39 -5.00 2.16
CA LEU A 283 -11.71 -5.58 0.85
C LEU A 283 -12.33 -6.96 0.99
N VAL A 284 -11.70 -7.88 1.72
CA VAL A 284 -12.18 -9.27 1.86
C VAL A 284 -13.57 -9.30 2.48
N THR A 285 -13.78 -8.54 3.56
CA THR A 285 -15.08 -8.44 4.24
C THR A 285 -16.14 -7.80 3.33
N GLY A 286 -15.78 -6.78 2.54
CA GLY A 286 -16.64 -6.14 1.54
C GLY A 286 -17.05 -7.08 0.41
N ALA A 287 -16.07 -7.77 -0.18
CA ALA A 287 -16.28 -8.76 -1.25
C ALA A 287 -17.15 -9.93 -0.78
N ALA A 288 -16.96 -10.41 0.46
CA ALA A 288 -17.80 -11.43 1.06
C ALA A 288 -19.27 -10.97 1.19
N MET A 289 -19.52 -9.71 1.56
CA MET A 289 -20.88 -9.16 1.58
C MET A 289 -21.49 -9.08 0.18
N TRP A 290 -20.72 -8.61 -0.80
CA TRP A 290 -21.19 -8.52 -2.19
C TRP A 290 -21.52 -9.89 -2.76
N TRP A 291 -20.62 -10.88 -2.59
CA TRP A 291 -20.82 -12.24 -3.04
C TRP A 291 -22.12 -12.84 -2.49
N ARG A 292 -22.34 -12.70 -1.18
CA ARG A 292 -23.54 -13.22 -0.54
C ARG A 292 -24.82 -12.49 -0.98
N ARG A 293 -24.77 -11.18 -1.22
CA ARG A 293 -25.95 -10.38 -1.58
C ARG A 293 -26.31 -10.44 -3.06
N VAL A 294 -25.32 -10.59 -3.93
CA VAL A 294 -25.49 -10.47 -5.38
C VAL A 294 -25.31 -11.82 -6.08
N VAL A 295 -24.23 -12.54 -5.79
CA VAL A 295 -23.87 -13.75 -6.53
C VAL A 295 -24.68 -14.95 -6.04
N VAL A 296 -24.76 -15.19 -4.73
CA VAL A 296 -25.47 -16.36 -4.17
C VAL A 296 -26.95 -16.43 -4.60
N PRO A 297 -27.75 -15.35 -4.52
CA PRO A 297 -29.14 -15.41 -4.96
C PRO A 297 -29.28 -15.66 -6.46
N ARG A 298 -28.40 -15.07 -7.29
CA ARG A 298 -28.40 -15.28 -8.74
C ARG A 298 -28.04 -16.72 -9.12
N ARG A 299 -27.04 -17.31 -8.46
CA ARG A 299 -26.68 -18.73 -8.67
C ARG A 299 -27.81 -19.66 -8.26
N ARG A 300 -28.41 -19.45 -7.08
CA ARG A 300 -29.58 -20.23 -6.63
C ARG A 300 -30.78 -20.12 -7.59
N ALA A 301 -30.99 -18.94 -8.17
CA ALA A 301 -32.04 -18.75 -9.16
C ALA A 301 -31.74 -19.47 -10.49
N ALA A 302 -30.47 -19.53 -10.90
CA ALA A 302 -30.03 -20.25 -12.09
C ALA A 302 -30.05 -21.78 -11.92
N GLU A 303 -29.77 -22.25 -10.70
CA GLU A 303 -29.79 -23.68 -10.32
C GLU A 303 -31.19 -24.18 -9.93
N ALA A 304 -32.17 -23.29 -9.77
CA ALA A 304 -33.54 -23.68 -9.49
C ALA A 304 -34.11 -24.48 -10.68
N PRO A 305 -34.72 -25.67 -10.46
CA PRO A 305 -35.27 -26.46 -11.54
C PRO A 305 -36.25 -25.62 -12.34
N ARG A 306 -36.20 -25.72 -13.67
CA ARG A 306 -37.14 -24.97 -14.53
C ARG A 306 -38.55 -25.40 -14.15
N ALA A 307 -39.52 -24.50 -14.27
CA ALA A 307 -40.90 -24.80 -13.91
C ALA A 307 -41.43 -26.08 -14.61
N ALA A 308 -40.96 -26.37 -15.83
CA ALA A 308 -41.23 -27.60 -16.57
C ALA A 308 -40.71 -28.88 -15.86
N ASP A 309 -39.51 -28.84 -15.28
CA ASP A 309 -38.92 -29.99 -14.57
C ASP A 309 -39.65 -30.26 -13.24
N ARG A 310 -40.19 -29.21 -12.59
CA ARG A 310 -41.04 -29.36 -11.40
C ARG A 310 -42.40 -29.98 -11.72
N VAL A 311 -43.00 -29.66 -12.86
CA VAL A 311 -44.27 -30.26 -13.30
C VAL A 311 -44.09 -31.73 -13.66
N MET A 312 -42.99 -32.09 -14.34
CA MET A 312 -42.64 -33.50 -14.60
C MET A 312 -42.32 -34.28 -13.30
N ALA A 313 -41.60 -33.66 -12.36
CA ALA A 313 -41.27 -34.30 -11.08
C ALA A 313 -42.48 -34.48 -10.14
N LEU A 314 -43.58 -33.74 -10.36
CA LEU A 314 -44.81 -33.84 -9.55
C LEU A 314 -45.83 -34.85 -10.08
N GLY A 315 -45.51 -35.61 -11.13
CA GLY A 315 -46.19 -36.88 -11.45
C GLY A 315 -47.72 -36.84 -11.45
N ARG A 316 -48.35 -35.80 -11.99
CA ARG A 316 -49.77 -35.89 -12.35
C ARG A 316 -49.87 -36.52 -13.73
N GLU A 317 -50.02 -37.85 -13.76
CA GLU A 317 -50.59 -38.50 -14.94
C GLU A 317 -51.97 -37.89 -15.22
N PRO A 318 -52.28 -37.56 -16.49
CA PRO A 318 -53.61 -37.11 -16.85
C PRO A 318 -54.58 -38.26 -16.61
N GLN A 319 -55.51 -38.09 -15.68
CA GLN A 319 -56.67 -38.98 -15.53
C GLN A 319 -57.34 -39.13 -16.90
N GLN A 320 -57.26 -40.34 -17.45
CA GLN A 320 -58.10 -40.73 -18.57
C GLN A 320 -59.54 -40.77 -18.05
N VAL A 321 -60.35 -39.82 -18.54
CA VAL A 321 -61.79 -39.83 -18.35
C VAL A 321 -62.34 -40.79 -19.40
N GLU A 322 -62.85 -41.93 -18.95
CA GLU A 322 -63.59 -42.91 -19.75
C GLU A 322 -65.05 -42.47 -19.93
#